data_AF-A5HHF4-F1
#
_entry.id   AF-A5HHF4-F1
#
_cell.length_a   1.000
_cell.length_b   1.000
_cell.length_c   1.000
_cell.angle_alpha   90.00
_cell.angle_beta   90.00
_cell.angle_gamma   90.00
#
_symmetry.space_group_name_H-M   'P 1'
#
loop_
_entity.id
_entity.type
_entity.pdbx_description
1 polymer ?
#
loop_
_entity_poly.entity_id
_entity_poly.type
_entity_poly.pdbx_seq_one_letter_code
_entity_poly.pdbx_strand_id
1 'polypeptide(L)' 'NRPSQCSCDQTTVDCRNKRFSSVPAGIPTDRQNLWLNNNQITKLEPGVFDSLTAP' A
#
# COMPACT_ATOMS: atom_id res chain seq x y z
N ASN A 1 15.42 -3.19 -11.69
CA ASN A 1 14.67 -4.00 -10.69
C ASN A 1 14.66 -3.29 -9.36
N ARG A 2 13.73 -2.34 -9.18
CA ARG A 2 13.58 -1.62 -7.92
C ARG A 2 12.39 -2.26 -7.21
N PRO A 3 12.59 -3.19 -6.25
CA PRO A 3 11.44 -3.77 -5.59
C PRO A 3 10.81 -2.63 -4.78
N SER A 4 9.55 -2.32 -5.09
CA SER A 4 8.65 -1.78 -4.08
C SER A 4 8.92 -2.55 -2.79
N GLN A 5 9.09 -1.86 -1.65
CA GLN A 5 9.36 -2.57 -0.39
C GLN A 5 8.24 -3.56 -0.04
N CYS A 6 7.08 -3.41 -0.70
CA CYS A 6 5.94 -4.33 -0.68
C CYS A 6 6.06 -5.46 -1.71
N SER A 7 5.57 -6.64 -1.33
CA SER A 7 5.39 -7.78 -2.22
C SER A 7 4.02 -7.71 -2.89
N CYS A 8 3.91 -8.06 -4.16
CA CYS A 8 2.63 -8.07 -4.88
C CYS A 8 2.37 -9.46 -5.48
N ASP A 9 1.15 -9.99 -5.33
CA ASP A 9 0.72 -11.25 -5.99
C ASP A 9 -0.27 -10.97 -7.14
N GLN A 10 -1.39 -11.68 -7.31
CA GLN A 10 -2.43 -11.32 -8.31
C GLN A 10 -3.49 -10.37 -7.76
N THR A 11 -3.82 -10.47 -6.47
CA THR A 11 -4.95 -9.74 -5.86
C THR A 11 -4.53 -8.86 -4.70
N THR A 12 -3.29 -9.01 -4.21
CA THR A 12 -2.85 -8.46 -2.93
C THR A 12 -1.52 -7.71 -3.08
N VAL A 13 -1.44 -6.58 -2.39
CA VAL A 13 -0.24 -5.77 -2.15
C VAL A 13 0.09 -5.87 -0.66
N ASP A 14 1.14 -6.62 -0.35
CA ASP A 14 1.60 -6.84 1.03
C ASP A 14 2.73 -5.87 1.40
N CYS A 15 2.37 -4.85 2.18
CA CYS A 15 3.25 -3.80 2.69
C CYS A 15 3.48 -3.92 4.22
N ARG A 16 3.25 -5.10 4.81
CA ARG A 16 3.32 -5.27 6.28
C ARG A 16 4.75 -5.24 6.81
N ASN A 17 4.92 -4.71 8.02
CA ASN A 17 6.20 -4.70 8.76
C ASN A 17 7.36 -4.00 8.00
N LYS A 18 7.06 -2.98 7.20
CA LYS A 18 8.07 -2.25 6.40
C LYS A 18 8.53 -0.94 7.04
N ARG A 19 7.99 -0.60 8.21
CA ARG A 19 8.28 0.64 8.95
C ARG A 19 7.93 1.91 8.16
N PHE A 20 6.91 1.82 7.31
CA PHE A 20 6.42 3.00 6.61
C PHE A 20 5.86 4.03 7.60
N SER A 21 6.24 5.29 7.44
CA SER A 21 5.66 6.42 8.17
C SER A 21 4.46 7.04 7.44
N SER A 22 4.27 6.71 6.16
CA SER A 22 3.15 7.12 5.31
C SER A 22 2.75 6.01 4.35
N VAL A 23 1.58 6.12 3.73
CA VAL A 23 1.16 5.16 2.69
C VAL A 23 2.13 5.25 1.50
N PRO A 24 2.66 4.11 1.00
CA PRO A 24 3.57 4.10 -0.14
C PRO A 24 2.89 4.63 -1.42
N ALA A 25 3.63 5.44 -2.19
CA ALA A 25 3.22 5.80 -3.54
C ALA A 25 3.37 4.60 -4.50
N GLY A 26 2.52 4.54 -5.52
CA GLY A 26 2.59 3.49 -6.55
C GLY A 26 1.99 2.15 -6.12
N ILE A 27 1.03 2.16 -5.17
CA ILE A 27 0.18 0.99 -4.93
C ILE A 27 -0.65 0.76 -6.21
N PRO A 28 -0.58 -0.44 -6.81
CA PRO A 28 -1.37 -0.74 -7.98
C PRO A 28 -2.88 -0.64 -7.68
N THR A 29 -3.61 0.02 -8.56
CA THR A 29 -5.02 0.39 -8.39
C THR A 29 -5.98 -0.73 -8.80
N ASP A 30 -5.46 -1.80 -9.39
CA ASP A 30 -6.16 -2.98 -9.90
C ASP A 30 -6.23 -4.13 -8.88
N ARG A 31 -5.71 -3.93 -7.66
CA ARG A 31 -5.64 -4.98 -6.64
C ARG A 31 -6.77 -4.88 -5.64
N GLN A 32 -7.31 -6.04 -5.27
CA GLN A 32 -8.40 -6.16 -4.32
C GLN A 32 -7.96 -5.85 -2.88
N ASN A 33 -6.74 -6.22 -2.50
CA ASN A 33 -6.28 -6.17 -1.13
C ASN A 33 -5.00 -5.35 -0.97
N LEU A 34 -5.00 -4.40 -0.03
CA LEU A 34 -3.84 -3.64 0.38
C LEU A 34 -3.59 -3.83 1.88
N TRP A 35 -2.43 -4.39 2.24
CA TRP A 35 -2.08 -4.67 3.64
C TRP A 35 -0.98 -3.75 4.13
N LEU A 36 -1.33 -2.80 5.01
CA LEU A 36 -0.43 -1.80 5.57
C LEU A 36 -0.18 -1.97 7.09
N ASN A 37 -0.64 -3.06 7.70
CA ASN A 37 -0.51 -3.24 9.16
C ASN A 37 0.94 -3.40 9.63
N ASN A 38 1.16 -3.11 10.92
CA ASN A 38 2.49 -3.11 11.56
C ASN A 38 3.49 -2.14 10.91
N ASN A 39 2.99 -0.97 10.51
CA ASN A 39 3.80 0.16 10.09
C ASN A 39 3.74 1.29 11.14
N GLN A 40 4.43 2.39 10.87
CA GLN A 40 4.52 3.57 11.73
C GLN A 40 3.63 4.71 11.21
N ILE A 41 2.58 4.36 10.46
CA ILE A 41 1.62 5.31 9.91
C ILE A 41 0.71 5.73 11.06
N THR A 42 0.90 6.96 11.54
CA THR A 42 0.12 7.56 12.64
C THR A 42 -1.01 8.46 12.14
N LYS A 43 -0.95 8.87 10.88
CA LYS A 43 -1.93 9.72 10.22
C LYS A 43 -2.11 9.29 8.77
N LEU A 44 -3.35 9.36 8.29
CA LEU A 44 -3.69 9.22 6.89
C LEU A 44 -3.98 10.62 6.36
N GLU A 45 -3.20 11.04 5.35
CA GLU A 45 -3.50 12.30 4.68
C GLU A 45 -4.78 12.17 3.85
N PRO A 46 -5.58 13.24 3.74
CA PRO A 46 -6.73 13.25 2.85
C PRO A 46 -6.33 12.85 1.44
N GLY A 47 -7.13 11.99 0.82
CA GLY A 47 -6.95 11.57 -0.56
C GLY A 47 -5.83 10.55 -0.81
N VAL A 48 -5.17 10.05 0.23
CA VAL A 48 -4.08 9.06 0.09
C VAL A 48 -4.53 7.73 -0.55
N PHE A 49 -5.83 7.49 -0.62
CA PHE A 49 -6.45 6.33 -1.25
C PHE A 49 -7.35 6.68 -2.45
N ASP A 50 -7.35 7.93 -2.92
CA ASP A 50 -8.25 8.36 -4.01
C ASP A 50 -7.95 7.66 -5.34
N SER A 51 -6.71 7.19 -5.52
CA SER A 51 -6.33 6.37 -6.66
C SER A 51 -6.78 4.91 -6.54
N LEU A 52 -7.22 4.45 -5.35
CA LEU A 52 -7.72 3.09 -5.17
C LEU A 52 -9.17 3.03 -5.65
N THR A 53 -9.35 2.48 -6.85
CA THR A 53 -10.66 2.16 -7.40
C THR A 53 -11.06 0.75 -6.99
N ALA A 54 -12.34 0.53 -6.71
CA ALA A 54 -12.86 -0.83 -6.66
C ALA A 54 -12.66 -1.49 -8.05
N PRO A 55 -12.30 -2.78 -8.11
CA PRO A 55 -12.27 -3.51 -9.36
C PRO A 55 -13.66 -3.62 -10.00
#